data_AF-A0A644ZLW1-F1
#
_entry.id   AF-A0A644ZLW1-F1
#
_cell.length_a   1.000
_cell.length_b   1.000
_cell.length_c   1.000
_cell.angle_alpha   90.00
_cell.angle_beta   90.00
_cell.angle_gamma   90.00
#
_symmetry.space_group_name_H-M   'P 1'
#
loop_
_entity.id
_entity.type
_entity.pdbx_description
1 polymer ?
#
loop_
_entity_poly.entity_id
_entity_poly.type
_entity_poly.pdbx_seq_one_letter_code
_entity_poly.pdbx_strand_id
1 'polypeptide(L)'
;MRCLRKITDEQLTATIFLSKENYDILDDELNKNFNMKISDMKNPSSGERSKYKVRVLPPPRTIKLKRIWHEYSLIEKSYSVPVDFGFADIDLSKYAAVMYEKDSIARDGSVKEKNIDDLKETVKYSAFSLAGEIARYMNISCILAAKILRKSVDGIETILEYANKYNEVIDDVIIPQIFHALFEVRSEVKSEDKELVLLREPKEGGYYEFSAKDDLVITKGYKGFKPEEIAKSFHADTYCFDSRPERECFLQYITSGKVKEVYFTGMFTSNQGDLAIQYYDPESGRIRQYYPDFLARMDDDSYQIIEVKGDDKIDDTVVKAKAEAAHEIAVASGVEYKMYAGSLIMKTHILESSSAVLQGSLSN
;
A
#
# COMPACT_ATOMS: atom_id res chain seq x y z
N MET A 1 13.03 15.85 1.42
CA MET A 1 13.01 15.02 2.64
C MET A 1 14.39 15.03 3.28
N ARG A 2 14.51 15.56 4.50
CA ARG A 2 15.75 15.45 5.31
C ARG A 2 15.44 14.48 6.45
N CYS A 3 16.01 13.29 6.42
CA CYS A 3 15.90 12.34 7.53
C CYS A 3 16.52 12.94 8.80
N LEU A 4 15.97 12.59 9.96
CA LEU A 4 16.56 12.90 11.26
C LEU A 4 17.97 12.28 11.31
N ARG A 5 19.01 13.12 11.25
CA ARG A 5 20.41 12.68 11.32
C ARG A 5 20.83 12.64 12.79
N LYS A 6 21.42 11.54 13.24
CA LYS A 6 22.05 11.46 14.57
C LYS A 6 23.21 12.46 14.62
N ILE A 7 23.11 13.48 15.48
CA ILE A 7 24.12 14.56 15.61
C ILE A 7 25.14 14.22 16.70
N THR A 8 24.74 13.49 17.74
CA THR A 8 25.57 13.14 18.90
C THR A 8 25.26 11.73 19.41
N ASP A 9 26.13 11.19 20.26
CA ASP A 9 25.90 9.92 20.97
C ASP A 9 25.02 10.05 22.22
N GLU A 10 24.61 11.28 22.54
CA GLU A 10 23.71 11.60 23.64
C GLU A 10 22.26 11.66 23.16
N GLN A 11 21.33 11.19 23.98
CA GLN A 11 19.90 11.22 23.66
C GLN A 11 19.38 12.66 23.76
N LEU A 12 19.06 13.26 22.62
CA LEU A 12 18.48 14.60 22.53
C LEU A 12 16.96 14.54 22.39
N THR A 13 16.25 15.36 23.16
CA THR A 13 14.79 15.47 23.09
C THR A 13 14.39 16.54 22.08
N ALA A 14 13.63 16.16 21.05
CA ALA A 14 13.05 17.08 20.07
C ALA A 14 11.53 17.05 20.15
N THR A 15 10.89 18.20 19.97
CA THR A 15 9.42 18.30 19.86
C THR A 15 9.06 18.45 18.38
N ILE A 16 8.21 17.55 17.86
CA ILE A 16 7.79 17.54 16.46
C ILE A 16 6.31 17.88 16.40
N PHE A 17 5.95 18.88 15.60
CA PHE A 17 4.57 19.24 15.31
C PHE A 17 4.21 18.71 13.92
N LEU A 18 3.18 17.87 13.84
CA LEU A 18 2.69 17.30 12.59
C LEU A 18 1.24 17.77 12.37
N SER A 19 0.91 18.14 11.13
CA SER A 19 -0.48 18.22 10.68
C SER A 19 -1.11 16.81 10.73
N LYS A 20 -2.44 16.71 10.77
CA LYS A 20 -3.14 15.42 10.81
C LYS A 20 -2.73 14.51 9.65
N GLU A 21 -2.70 15.05 8.44
CA GLU A 21 -2.27 14.32 7.24
C GLU A 21 -0.83 13.78 7.37
N ASN A 22 0.12 14.60 7.82
CA ASN A 22 1.50 14.14 8.02
C ASN A 22 1.64 13.15 9.18
N TYR A 23 0.76 13.23 10.19
CA TYR A 23 0.70 12.26 11.27
C TYR A 23 0.26 10.89 10.76
N ASP A 24 -0.79 10.85 9.96
CA ASP A 24 -1.34 9.62 9.39
C ASP A 24 -0.31 8.98 8.43
N ILE A 25 0.36 9.78 7.58
CA ILE A 25 1.46 9.31 6.72
C ILE A 25 2.60 8.70 7.54
N LEU A 26 3.00 9.35 8.63
CA LEU A 26 4.09 8.84 9.47
C LEU A 26 3.72 7.54 10.18
N ASP A 27 2.48 7.43 10.68
CA ASP A 27 1.98 6.21 11.32
C ASP A 27 2.01 5.03 10.34
N ASP A 28 1.58 5.29 9.12
CA ASP A 28 1.59 4.33 8.03
C ASP A 28 3.00 3.90 7.63
N GLU A 29 3.95 4.83 7.51
CA GLU A 29 5.34 4.52 7.19
C GLU A 29 6.02 3.74 8.33
N LEU A 30 5.76 4.08 9.60
CA LEU A 30 6.30 3.34 10.74
C LEU A 30 5.76 1.91 10.78
N ASN A 31 4.46 1.75 10.50
CA ASN A 31 3.84 0.44 10.48
C ASN A 31 4.42 -0.41 9.34
N LYS A 32 4.55 0.17 8.14
CA LYS A 32 5.07 -0.54 6.95
C LYS A 32 6.54 -0.93 7.08
N ASN A 33 7.38 -0.11 7.69
CA ASN A 33 8.84 -0.34 7.74
C ASN A 33 9.32 -1.03 9.02
N PHE A 34 8.65 -0.78 10.14
CA PHE A 34 9.10 -1.22 11.47
C PHE A 34 8.04 -2.02 12.22
N ASN A 35 6.85 -2.22 11.62
CA ASN A 35 5.71 -2.86 12.27
C ASN A 35 5.39 -2.24 13.64
N MET A 36 5.40 -0.91 13.65
CA MET A 36 5.15 -0.08 14.83
C MET A 36 4.19 1.05 14.48
N LYS A 37 3.29 1.40 15.39
CA LYS A 37 2.47 2.61 15.29
C LYS A 37 3.02 3.72 16.18
N ILE A 38 2.74 4.97 15.85
CA ILE A 38 3.00 6.14 16.71
C ILE A 38 2.29 5.98 18.06
N SER A 39 1.11 5.34 18.08
CA SER A 39 0.42 4.99 19.33
C SER A 39 1.26 4.10 20.24
N ASP A 40 2.03 3.17 19.67
CA ASP A 40 2.91 2.26 20.42
C ASP A 40 4.10 3.01 21.04
N MET A 41 4.50 4.14 20.45
CA MET A 41 5.52 5.03 20.99
C MET A 41 4.98 5.96 22.10
N LYS A 42 3.72 6.42 21.97
CA LYS A 42 3.10 7.37 22.92
C LYS A 42 2.62 6.70 24.21
N ASN A 43 2.04 5.51 24.08
CA ASN A 43 1.63 4.67 25.18
C ASN A 43 2.29 3.32 24.95
N PRO A 44 3.39 2.96 25.64
CA PRO A 44 3.79 1.56 25.69
C PRO A 44 2.56 0.81 26.21
N SER A 45 1.89 0.09 25.31
CA SER A 45 0.61 -0.54 25.59
C SER A 45 0.71 -1.31 26.89
N SER A 46 -0.35 -1.27 27.70
CA SER A 46 -0.51 -1.95 29.00
C SER A 46 -0.44 -3.49 28.97
N GLY A 47 0.10 -4.08 27.90
CA GLY A 47 0.53 -5.48 27.85
C GLY A 47 2.03 -5.54 27.61
N GLU A 48 2.75 -6.32 28.43
CA GLU A 48 4.19 -6.59 28.24
C GLU A 48 4.44 -7.09 26.81
N ARG A 49 5.13 -6.29 25.99
CA ARG A 49 5.70 -6.73 24.71
C ARG A 49 7.15 -7.11 24.97
N SER A 50 7.53 -8.30 24.53
CA SER A 50 8.89 -8.81 24.66
C SER A 50 9.67 -8.59 23.35
N LYS A 51 10.99 -8.45 23.47
CA LYS A 51 11.90 -8.44 22.32
C LYS A 51 12.34 -9.86 22.00
N TYR A 52 12.18 -10.28 20.76
CA TYR A 52 12.54 -11.61 20.28
C TYR A 52 13.67 -11.53 19.26
N LYS A 53 14.70 -12.35 19.47
CA LYS A 53 15.80 -12.56 18.53
C LYS A 53 15.47 -13.74 17.63
N VAL A 54 15.09 -13.44 16.40
CA VAL A 54 14.60 -14.40 15.41
C VAL A 54 15.73 -14.79 14.48
N ARG A 55 16.04 -16.09 14.41
CA ARG A 55 17.12 -16.63 13.58
C ARG A 55 16.56 -17.35 12.38
N VAL A 56 17.23 -17.20 11.25
CA VAL A 56 16.93 -17.95 10.03
C VAL A 56 17.33 -19.41 10.21
N LEU A 57 16.48 -20.32 9.75
CA LEU A 57 16.73 -21.75 9.83
C LEU A 57 17.27 -22.29 8.50
N PRO A 58 18.47 -22.87 8.47
CA PRO A 58 18.96 -23.56 7.28
C PRO A 58 18.22 -24.89 7.06
N PRO A 59 18.09 -25.36 5.80
CA PRO A 59 18.44 -24.64 4.57
C PRO A 59 17.41 -23.56 4.22
N PRO A 60 17.79 -22.54 3.42
CA PRO A 60 16.85 -21.53 2.93
C PRO A 60 15.62 -22.18 2.27
N ARG A 61 14.44 -21.59 2.50
CA ARG A 61 13.21 -22.00 1.84
C ARG A 61 13.01 -21.15 0.59
N THR A 62 12.72 -21.80 -0.53
CA THR A 62 12.51 -21.15 -1.82
C THR A 62 11.15 -21.50 -2.41
N ILE A 63 10.64 -20.61 -3.25
CA ILE A 63 9.47 -20.84 -4.09
C ILE A 63 9.78 -20.43 -5.52
N LYS A 64 9.26 -21.17 -6.50
CA LYS A 64 9.28 -20.78 -7.90
C LYS A 64 8.02 -20.01 -8.22
N LEU A 65 8.13 -18.71 -8.47
CA LEU A 65 7.05 -17.85 -8.92
C LEU A 65 7.44 -17.17 -10.23
N LYS A 66 6.45 -16.75 -11.02
CA LYS A 66 6.71 -15.78 -12.08
C LYS A 66 6.84 -14.42 -11.44
N ARG A 67 7.99 -13.78 -11.64
CA ARG A 67 8.12 -12.36 -11.38
C ARG A 67 7.50 -11.62 -12.56
N ILE A 68 6.45 -10.86 -12.29
CA ILE A 68 5.79 -10.00 -13.28
C ILE A 68 6.31 -8.58 -13.10
N TRP A 69 6.54 -7.88 -14.21
CA TRP A 69 6.69 -6.43 -14.21
C TRP A 69 6.07 -5.83 -15.46
N HIS A 70 5.67 -4.56 -15.34
CA HIS A 70 5.03 -3.81 -16.41
C HIS A 70 6.09 -2.89 -16.99
N GLU A 71 6.34 -3.02 -18.28
CA GLU A 71 7.18 -2.09 -19.02
C GLU A 71 6.28 -1.06 -19.70
N TYR A 72 6.45 0.20 -19.30
CA TYR A 72 5.71 1.32 -19.88
C TYR A 72 6.59 2.03 -20.90
N SER A 73 6.07 2.15 -22.12
CA SER A 73 6.66 2.95 -23.18
C SER A 73 5.74 4.11 -23.51
N LEU A 74 6.36 5.25 -23.81
CA LEU A 74 5.68 6.53 -23.99
C LEU A 74 5.86 6.94 -25.45
N ILE A 75 4.77 6.96 -26.21
CA ILE A 75 4.79 7.25 -27.64
C ILE A 75 4.31 8.68 -27.84
N GLU A 76 5.16 9.50 -28.43
CA GLU A 76 4.83 10.87 -28.77
C GLU A 76 3.87 10.93 -29.97
N LYS A 77 2.79 11.70 -29.80
CA LYS A 77 1.81 11.99 -30.82
C LYS A 77 1.97 13.42 -31.30
N SER A 78 1.76 13.62 -32.59
CA SER A 78 1.65 14.97 -33.14
C SER A 78 0.35 15.61 -32.67
N TYR A 79 0.44 16.80 -32.07
CA TYR A 79 -0.72 17.59 -31.70
C TYR A 79 -1.54 17.96 -32.94
N SER A 80 -2.71 17.34 -33.08
CA SER A 80 -3.57 17.43 -34.27
C SER A 80 -4.99 17.86 -33.94
N VAL A 81 -5.52 17.46 -32.79
CA VAL A 81 -6.88 17.76 -32.34
C VAL A 81 -6.84 18.72 -31.15
N PRO A 82 -7.69 19.77 -31.12
CA PRO A 82 -7.96 20.57 -29.92
C PRO A 82 -8.19 19.72 -28.67
N VAL A 83 -7.62 20.14 -27.54
CA VAL A 83 -7.88 19.48 -26.25
C VAL A 83 -9.17 20.06 -25.68
N ASP A 84 -10.03 19.16 -25.21
CA ASP A 84 -11.21 19.47 -24.40
C ASP A 84 -10.87 19.10 -22.96
N PHE A 85 -10.93 20.05 -22.06
CA PHE A 85 -10.61 19.85 -20.64
C PHE A 85 -11.81 19.37 -19.83
N GLY A 86 -13.02 19.40 -20.40
CA GLY A 86 -14.23 18.87 -19.77
C GLY A 86 -14.65 19.65 -18.52
N PHE A 87 -14.37 20.96 -18.46
CA PHE A 87 -14.68 21.76 -17.26
C PHE A 87 -16.17 21.84 -16.92
N ALA A 88 -17.06 21.63 -17.89
CA ALA A 88 -18.51 21.68 -17.69
C ALA A 88 -19.03 20.67 -16.66
N ASP A 89 -18.37 19.52 -16.51
CA ASP A 89 -18.82 18.41 -15.67
C ASP A 89 -17.92 18.19 -14.44
N ILE A 90 -16.97 19.09 -14.17
CA ILE A 90 -16.02 18.94 -13.06
C ILE A 90 -16.63 19.36 -11.72
N ASP A 91 -16.58 18.45 -10.75
CA ASP A 91 -16.84 18.77 -9.35
C ASP A 91 -15.61 19.41 -8.70
N LEU A 92 -15.73 20.70 -8.40
CA LEU A 92 -14.69 21.49 -7.75
C LEU A 92 -14.76 21.45 -6.21
N SER A 93 -15.80 20.85 -5.63
CA SER A 93 -16.02 20.85 -4.18
C SER A 93 -14.84 20.26 -3.40
N LYS A 94 -14.14 19.28 -3.99
CA LYS A 94 -12.95 18.64 -3.41
C LYS A 94 -11.76 19.59 -3.19
N TYR A 95 -11.71 20.74 -3.88
CA TYR A 95 -10.62 21.71 -3.76
C TYR A 95 -10.90 22.83 -2.75
N ALA A 96 -12.16 22.94 -2.31
CA ALA A 96 -12.60 23.98 -1.40
C ALA A 96 -11.93 23.82 -0.03
N ALA A 97 -11.38 24.91 0.49
CA ALA A 97 -10.94 25.00 1.86
C ALA A 97 -12.17 25.16 2.76
N VAL A 98 -12.42 24.16 3.61
CA VAL A 98 -13.58 24.11 4.49
C VAL A 98 -13.15 24.18 5.94
N MET A 99 -13.71 25.13 6.69
CA MET A 99 -13.59 25.24 8.14
C MET A 99 -14.83 24.63 8.80
N TYR A 100 -14.60 23.71 9.73
CA TYR A 100 -15.65 23.12 10.56
C TYR A 100 -15.64 23.77 11.94
N GLU A 101 -16.74 24.41 12.30
CA GLU A 101 -16.89 25.09 13.59
C GLU A 101 -17.85 24.31 14.50
N LYS A 102 -17.41 24.04 15.74
CA LYS A 102 -18.23 23.44 16.79
C LYS A 102 -18.10 24.23 18.08
N ASP A 103 -19.22 24.72 18.60
CA ASP A 103 -19.27 25.58 19.79
C ASP A 103 -18.77 24.89 21.07
N SER A 104 -18.87 23.55 21.17
CA SER A 104 -18.31 22.75 22.28
C SER A 104 -18.22 21.26 21.95
N ILE A 105 -17.14 20.60 22.33
CA ILE A 105 -16.97 19.14 22.17
C ILE A 105 -18.03 18.35 22.97
N ALA A 106 -18.43 18.86 24.13
CA ALA A 106 -19.31 18.16 25.09
C ALA A 106 -20.81 18.30 24.81
N ARG A 107 -21.21 19.10 23.81
CA ARG A 107 -22.63 19.25 23.42
C ARG A 107 -22.89 18.57 22.08
N ASP A 108 -24.03 17.91 21.98
CA ASP A 108 -24.56 17.25 20.77
C ASP A 108 -25.14 18.28 19.77
N GLY A 109 -24.39 19.35 19.51
CA GLY A 109 -24.73 20.38 18.54
C GLY A 109 -24.25 20.03 17.13
N SER A 110 -24.99 20.46 16.11
CA SER A 110 -24.62 20.30 14.70
C SER A 110 -23.34 21.06 14.37
N VAL A 111 -22.42 20.41 13.66
CA VAL A 111 -21.22 21.04 13.10
C VAL A 111 -21.64 22.02 12.01
N LYS A 112 -21.14 23.25 12.07
CA LYS A 112 -21.34 24.25 11.02
C LYS A 112 -20.16 24.20 10.07
N GLU A 113 -20.45 24.20 8.79
CA GLU A 113 -19.45 24.18 7.71
C GLU A 113 -19.36 25.57 7.08
N LYS A 114 -18.14 26.07 6.89
CA LYS A 114 -17.89 27.35 6.23
C LYS A 114 -16.76 27.21 5.21
N ASN A 115 -17.04 27.59 3.97
CA ASN A 115 -16.00 27.75 2.94
C ASN A 115 -15.11 28.95 3.31
N ILE A 116 -13.79 28.75 3.26
CA ILE A 116 -12.76 29.72 3.58
C ILE A 116 -11.73 29.86 2.44
N ASP A 117 -12.15 29.65 1.19
CA ASP A 117 -11.29 29.77 0.01
C ASP A 117 -10.61 31.15 -0.09
N ASP A 118 -11.29 32.21 0.37
CA ASP A 118 -10.74 33.57 0.41
C ASP A 118 -9.47 33.70 1.28
N LEU A 119 -9.25 32.76 2.21
CA LEU A 119 -8.06 32.72 3.06
C LEU A 119 -6.92 31.87 2.47
N LYS A 120 -7.18 31.15 1.38
CA LYS A 120 -6.20 30.30 0.71
C LYS A 120 -5.29 31.16 -0.16
N GLU A 121 -3.98 31.07 0.07
CA GLU A 121 -3.01 31.69 -0.83
C GLU A 121 -2.95 30.92 -2.14
N THR A 122 -3.42 31.52 -3.24
CA THR A 122 -3.38 30.95 -4.59
C THR A 122 -2.50 31.78 -5.51
N VAL A 123 -1.70 31.12 -6.34
CA VAL A 123 -0.95 31.79 -7.41
C VAL A 123 -1.92 32.20 -8.51
N LYS A 124 -1.85 33.47 -8.91
CA LYS A 124 -2.63 34.00 -10.02
C LYS A 124 -1.86 33.87 -11.33
N TYR A 125 -2.32 32.95 -12.17
CA TYR A 125 -1.79 32.69 -13.50
C TYR A 125 -2.40 33.61 -14.56
N SER A 126 -1.53 34.07 -15.45
CA SER A 126 -1.88 34.62 -16.76
C SER A 126 -1.72 33.53 -17.82
N ALA A 127 -2.25 33.73 -19.03
CA ALA A 127 -2.01 32.79 -20.13
C ALA A 127 -0.52 32.50 -20.38
N PHE A 128 0.35 33.50 -20.14
CA PHE A 128 1.79 33.36 -20.28
C PHE A 128 2.41 32.51 -19.17
N SER A 129 2.10 32.81 -17.90
CA SER A 129 2.67 32.05 -16.77
C SER A 129 2.10 30.63 -16.68
N LEU A 130 0.82 30.42 -17.04
CA LEU A 130 0.23 29.08 -17.12
C LEU A 130 0.90 28.23 -18.18
N ALA A 131 1.13 28.79 -19.38
CA ALA A 131 1.84 28.09 -20.44
C ALA A 131 3.28 27.73 -20.02
N GLY A 132 3.95 28.62 -19.28
CA GLY A 132 5.28 28.35 -18.70
C GLY A 132 5.26 27.23 -17.67
N GLU A 133 4.25 27.20 -16.79
CA GLU A 133 4.12 26.18 -15.75
C GLU A 133 3.85 24.80 -16.35
N ILE A 134 2.92 24.72 -17.31
CA ILE A 134 2.63 23.48 -18.05
C ILE A 134 3.87 23.02 -18.81
N ALA A 135 4.57 23.93 -19.49
CA ALA A 135 5.79 23.60 -20.22
C ALA A 135 6.89 23.05 -19.31
N ARG A 136 7.05 23.64 -18.11
CA ARG A 136 8.00 23.21 -17.09
C ARG A 136 7.65 21.81 -16.57
N TYR A 137 6.39 21.54 -16.28
CA TYR A 137 5.93 20.24 -15.76
C TYR A 137 6.07 19.15 -16.82
N MET A 138 5.54 19.40 -18.02
CA MET A 138 5.47 18.43 -19.13
C MET A 138 6.78 18.29 -19.90
N ASN A 139 7.76 19.14 -19.63
CA ASN A 139 9.01 19.27 -20.38
C ASN A 139 8.78 19.45 -21.90
N ILE A 140 7.83 20.32 -22.26
CA ILE A 140 7.50 20.67 -23.65
C ILE A 140 7.82 22.14 -23.94
N SER A 141 7.82 22.54 -25.21
CA SER A 141 8.00 23.94 -25.57
C SER A 141 6.86 24.83 -25.06
N CYS A 142 7.18 25.98 -24.46
CA CYS A 142 6.19 27.00 -24.07
C CYS A 142 5.31 27.46 -25.24
N ILE A 143 5.83 27.42 -26.47
CA ILE A 143 5.07 27.75 -27.69
C ILE A 143 4.00 26.68 -27.95
N LEU A 144 4.34 25.41 -27.76
CA LEU A 144 3.40 24.30 -27.91
C LEU A 144 2.33 24.34 -26.82
N ALA A 145 2.73 24.51 -25.55
CA ALA A 145 1.79 24.66 -24.43
C ALA A 145 0.82 25.83 -24.68
N ALA A 146 1.32 27.01 -25.04
CA ALA A 146 0.49 28.16 -25.36
C ALA A 146 -0.43 27.91 -26.56
N LYS A 147 0.03 27.18 -27.58
CA LYS A 147 -0.78 26.80 -28.74
C LYS A 147 -1.93 25.87 -28.34
N ILE A 148 -1.68 24.89 -27.47
CA ILE A 148 -2.70 23.95 -26.98
C ILE A 148 -3.77 24.71 -26.19
N LEU A 149 -3.36 25.56 -25.24
CA LEU A 149 -4.30 26.34 -24.44
C LEU A 149 -5.17 27.27 -25.30
N ARG A 150 -4.59 27.96 -26.30
CA ARG A 150 -5.34 28.86 -27.18
C ARG A 150 -6.30 28.16 -28.14
N LYS A 151 -5.96 26.94 -28.56
CA LYS A 151 -6.75 26.13 -29.50
C LYS A 151 -7.70 25.16 -28.80
N SER A 152 -7.71 25.14 -27.47
CA SER A 152 -8.60 24.31 -26.67
C SER A 152 -10.06 24.54 -27.02
N VAL A 153 -10.89 23.54 -26.77
CA VAL A 153 -12.34 23.63 -26.97
C VAL A 153 -12.96 24.63 -25.97
N ASP A 154 -12.50 24.60 -24.71
CA ASP A 154 -13.00 25.45 -23.62
C ASP A 154 -12.61 26.94 -23.77
N GLY A 155 -11.52 27.22 -24.46
CA GLY A 155 -10.96 28.56 -24.60
C GLY A 155 -10.08 28.99 -23.42
N ILE A 156 -9.14 29.91 -23.70
CA ILE A 156 -8.12 30.33 -22.71
C ILE A 156 -8.71 31.03 -21.48
N GLU A 157 -9.78 31.80 -21.65
CA GLU A 157 -10.39 32.54 -20.53
C GLU A 157 -11.01 31.58 -19.50
N THR A 158 -11.75 30.56 -19.96
CA THR A 158 -12.32 29.51 -19.12
C THR A 158 -11.22 28.76 -18.40
N ILE A 159 -10.16 28.35 -19.11
CA ILE A 159 -9.02 27.67 -18.48
C ILE A 159 -8.42 28.52 -17.35
N LEU A 160 -8.23 29.82 -17.58
CA LEU A 160 -7.68 30.72 -16.58
C LEU A 160 -8.63 30.92 -15.39
N GLU A 161 -9.94 30.94 -15.61
CA GLU A 161 -10.92 31.01 -14.53
C GLU A 161 -10.79 29.81 -13.58
N TYR A 162 -10.79 28.60 -14.13
CA TYR A 162 -10.70 27.37 -13.33
C TYR A 162 -9.33 27.23 -12.64
N ALA A 163 -8.23 27.44 -13.38
CA ALA A 163 -6.88 27.34 -12.84
C ALA A 163 -6.59 28.39 -11.75
N ASN A 164 -7.21 29.57 -11.83
CA ASN A 164 -7.05 30.61 -10.80
C ASN A 164 -8.01 30.47 -9.63
N LYS A 165 -9.14 29.76 -9.82
CA LYS A 165 -10.05 29.43 -8.74
C LYS A 165 -9.44 28.37 -7.82
N TYR A 166 -8.88 27.32 -8.41
CA TYR A 166 -8.11 26.28 -7.70
C TYR A 166 -6.89 25.89 -8.53
N ASN A 167 -5.69 26.16 -8.02
CA ASN A 167 -4.45 25.86 -8.76
C ASN A 167 -4.26 24.35 -8.97
N GLU A 168 -4.83 23.52 -8.09
CA GLU A 168 -4.83 22.06 -8.19
C GLU A 168 -5.46 21.54 -9.50
N VAL A 169 -6.36 22.31 -10.12
CA VAL A 169 -6.95 21.96 -11.43
C VAL A 169 -5.87 21.86 -12.52
N ILE A 170 -4.76 22.57 -12.38
CA ILE A 170 -3.63 22.47 -13.31
C ILE A 170 -3.07 21.05 -13.32
N ASP A 171 -2.82 20.48 -12.14
CA ASP A 171 -2.23 19.16 -11.97
C ASP A 171 -3.23 18.02 -12.16
N ASP A 172 -4.48 18.21 -11.71
CA ASP A 172 -5.50 17.17 -11.72
C ASP A 172 -6.24 17.03 -13.07
N VAL A 173 -6.28 18.11 -13.87
CA VAL A 173 -7.13 18.16 -15.07
C VAL A 173 -6.33 18.61 -16.29
N ILE A 174 -5.73 19.80 -16.23
CA ILE A 174 -5.12 20.41 -17.42
C ILE A 174 -3.91 19.59 -17.91
N ILE A 175 -2.99 19.29 -17.01
CA ILE A 175 -1.79 18.51 -17.31
C ILE A 175 -2.14 17.09 -17.82
N PRO A 176 -3.00 16.30 -17.15
CA PRO A 176 -3.39 14.98 -17.64
C PRO A 176 -4.01 14.99 -19.03
N GLN A 177 -4.91 15.93 -19.32
CA GLN A 177 -5.55 16.01 -20.65
C GLN A 177 -4.54 16.40 -21.74
N ILE A 178 -3.62 17.33 -21.46
CA ILE A 178 -2.52 17.66 -22.37
C ILE A 178 -1.61 16.45 -22.56
N PHE A 179 -1.30 15.73 -21.49
CA PHE A 179 -0.49 14.52 -21.54
C PHE A 179 -1.13 13.47 -22.45
N HIS A 180 -2.41 13.17 -22.26
CA HIS A 180 -3.13 12.22 -23.12
C HIS A 180 -3.29 12.70 -24.57
N ALA A 181 -3.28 14.01 -24.83
CA ALA A 181 -3.28 14.54 -26.19
C ALA A 181 -1.92 14.37 -26.90
N LEU A 182 -0.82 14.51 -26.15
CA LEU A 182 0.54 14.48 -26.69
C LEU A 182 1.20 13.11 -26.63
N PHE A 183 0.71 12.22 -25.76
CA PHE A 183 1.37 10.95 -25.48
C PHE A 183 0.37 9.80 -25.44
N GLU A 184 0.83 8.63 -25.87
CA GLU A 184 0.17 7.35 -25.67
C GLU A 184 1.05 6.49 -24.76
N VAL A 185 0.50 6.00 -23.67
CA VAL A 185 1.18 5.08 -22.77
C VAL A 185 0.86 3.66 -23.23
N ARG A 186 1.88 2.91 -23.64
CA ARG A 186 1.77 1.48 -23.91
C ARG A 186 2.38 0.70 -22.76
N SER A 187 1.61 -0.22 -22.19
CA SER A 187 2.06 -1.16 -21.18
C SER A 187 2.24 -2.55 -21.79
N GLU A 188 3.41 -3.15 -21.59
CA GLU A 188 3.67 -4.55 -21.88
C GLU A 188 3.92 -5.29 -20.56
N VAL A 189 3.23 -6.40 -20.34
CA VAL A 189 3.44 -7.27 -19.19
C VAL A 189 4.52 -8.28 -19.54
N LYS A 190 5.62 -8.28 -18.79
CA LYS A 190 6.71 -9.25 -18.92
C LYS A 190 6.74 -10.16 -17.69
N SER A 191 7.11 -11.41 -17.90
CA SER A 191 7.24 -12.40 -16.85
C SER A 191 8.51 -13.22 -16.99
N GLU A 192 9.21 -13.46 -15.88
CA GLU A 192 10.33 -14.41 -15.81
C GLU A 192 10.07 -15.42 -14.69
N ASP A 193 10.38 -16.70 -14.94
CA ASP A 193 10.38 -17.70 -13.88
C ASP A 193 11.57 -17.44 -12.95
N LYS A 194 11.30 -17.21 -11.66
CA LYS A 194 12.34 -16.91 -10.68
C LYS A 194 12.16 -17.74 -9.42
N GLU A 195 13.26 -18.28 -8.94
CA GLU A 195 13.32 -18.88 -7.62
C GLU A 195 13.54 -17.78 -6.59
N LEU A 196 12.57 -17.60 -5.70
CA LEU A 196 12.54 -16.58 -4.66
C LEU A 196 12.88 -17.20 -3.32
N VAL A 197 13.83 -16.62 -2.59
CA VAL A 197 14.17 -17.01 -1.22
C VAL A 197 13.21 -16.33 -0.26
N LEU A 198 12.52 -17.08 0.60
CA LEU A 198 11.52 -16.53 1.53
C LEU A 198 12.14 -15.70 2.66
N LEU A 199 13.31 -16.11 3.15
CA LEU A 199 14.06 -15.39 4.18
C LEU A 199 15.56 -15.62 4.01
N ARG A 200 16.30 -14.52 3.97
CA ARG A 200 17.76 -14.49 3.90
C ARG A 200 18.33 -14.28 5.29
N GLU A 201 19.55 -14.75 5.51
CA GLU A 201 20.26 -14.44 6.74
C GLU A 201 20.53 -12.94 6.84
N PRO A 202 20.42 -12.35 8.06
CA PRO A 202 20.79 -10.96 8.27
C PRO A 202 22.27 -10.76 7.96
N LYS A 203 22.59 -9.64 7.31
CA LYS A 203 23.97 -9.30 6.92
C LYS A 203 24.91 -9.21 8.12
N GLU A 204 24.39 -8.81 9.29
CA GLU A 204 25.13 -8.64 10.53
C GLU A 204 24.32 -9.19 11.72
N GLY A 205 25.01 -9.65 12.77
CA GLY A 205 24.39 -10.04 14.04
C GLY A 205 23.78 -11.45 14.13
N GLY A 206 23.49 -12.11 13.00
CA GLY A 206 23.01 -13.50 12.94
C GLY A 206 21.56 -13.71 13.43
N TYR A 207 20.82 -12.63 13.71
CA TYR A 207 19.39 -12.64 14.03
C TYR A 207 18.72 -11.32 13.64
N TYR A 208 17.41 -11.36 13.44
CA TYR A 208 16.53 -10.19 13.38
C TYR A 208 15.92 -9.92 14.77
N GLU A 209 15.61 -8.67 15.10
CA GLU A 209 14.96 -8.30 16.36
C GLU A 209 13.54 -7.80 16.09
N PHE A 210 12.55 -8.41 16.75
CA PHE A 210 11.14 -8.05 16.63
C PHE A 210 10.52 -7.83 18.02
N SER A 211 9.51 -6.96 18.12
CA SER A 211 8.73 -6.76 19.33
C SER A 211 7.31 -7.29 19.16
N ALA A 212 6.90 -8.23 20.00
CA ALA A 212 5.57 -8.82 19.94
C ALA A 212 5.04 -9.11 21.34
N LYS A 213 3.72 -9.31 21.45
CA LYS A 213 3.10 -9.82 22.67
C LYS A 213 3.34 -11.32 22.76
N ASP A 214 3.63 -11.81 23.95
CA ASP A 214 3.93 -13.23 24.18
C ASP A 214 2.79 -14.17 23.71
N ASP A 215 1.52 -13.74 23.76
CA ASP A 215 0.37 -14.51 23.27
C ASP A 215 0.29 -14.61 21.73
N LEU A 216 1.06 -13.79 21.02
CA LEU A 216 1.16 -13.74 19.56
C LEU A 216 2.47 -14.35 19.02
N VAL A 217 3.24 -15.03 19.86
CA VAL A 217 4.52 -15.63 19.44
C VAL A 217 4.44 -17.15 19.44
N ILE A 218 4.92 -17.75 18.35
CA ILE A 218 5.09 -19.20 18.24
C ILE A 218 6.53 -19.50 17.85
N THR A 219 7.20 -20.31 18.65
CA THR A 219 8.56 -20.80 18.34
C THR A 219 8.49 -22.19 17.73
N LYS A 220 9.54 -22.58 17.01
CA LYS A 220 9.72 -23.95 16.52
C LYS A 220 9.68 -24.99 17.65
N GLY A 221 10.06 -24.60 18.87
CA GLY A 221 10.02 -25.44 20.07
C GLY A 221 8.65 -25.54 20.74
N TYR A 222 7.58 -25.02 20.12
CA TYR A 222 6.23 -25.06 20.69
C TYR A 222 5.75 -26.50 20.90
N LYS A 223 5.52 -26.86 22.16
CA LYS A 223 5.15 -28.23 22.57
C LYS A 223 3.78 -28.71 22.07
N GLY A 224 2.96 -27.79 21.57
CA GLY A 224 1.64 -28.12 21.02
C GLY A 224 1.70 -28.72 19.61
N PHE A 225 2.86 -28.70 18.95
CA PHE A 225 3.01 -29.29 17.61
C PHE A 225 3.66 -30.67 17.64
N LYS A 226 3.24 -31.51 16.71
CA LYS A 226 3.90 -32.75 16.38
C LYS A 226 5.15 -32.50 15.54
N PRO A 227 6.15 -33.40 15.57
CA PRO A 227 7.35 -33.27 14.73
C PRO A 227 7.03 -33.13 13.23
N GLU A 228 6.00 -33.83 12.76
CA GLU A 228 5.52 -33.77 11.37
C GLU A 228 4.92 -32.41 10.99
N GLU A 229 4.27 -31.71 11.92
CA GLU A 229 3.71 -30.37 11.69
C GLU A 229 4.83 -29.32 11.63
N ILE A 230 5.81 -29.42 12.54
CA ILE A 230 7.00 -28.55 12.55
C ILE A 230 7.78 -28.66 11.23
N ALA A 231 7.86 -29.87 10.65
CA ALA A 231 8.56 -30.11 9.39
C ALA A 231 7.94 -29.39 8.19
N LYS A 232 6.64 -29.06 8.23
CA LYS A 232 5.93 -28.33 7.17
C LYS A 232 6.29 -26.85 7.10
N SER A 233 6.93 -26.30 8.13
CA SER A 233 7.03 -24.84 8.30
C SER A 233 8.44 -24.38 8.69
N PHE A 234 8.50 -23.27 9.43
CA PHE A 234 9.64 -22.64 10.06
C PHE A 234 10.85 -22.49 9.12
N HIS A 235 10.87 -21.35 8.41
CA HIS A 235 12.10 -20.79 7.83
C HIS A 235 12.81 -19.83 8.79
N ALA A 236 12.18 -19.53 9.93
CA ALA A 236 12.75 -18.86 11.10
C ALA A 236 12.45 -19.65 12.37
N ASP A 237 13.25 -19.49 13.42
CA ASP A 237 13.07 -20.19 14.70
C ASP A 237 11.85 -19.72 15.51
N THR A 238 11.36 -18.52 15.20
CA THR A 238 10.30 -17.83 15.92
C THR A 238 9.46 -17.01 14.95
N TYR A 239 8.13 -17.13 15.05
CA TYR A 239 7.17 -16.27 14.36
C TYR A 239 6.48 -15.35 15.36
N CYS A 240 6.46 -14.06 15.02
CA CYS A 240 5.82 -12.99 15.77
C CYS A 240 4.65 -12.46 14.96
N PHE A 241 3.42 -12.89 15.27
CA PHE A 241 2.22 -12.48 14.53
C PHE A 241 1.77 -11.08 14.94
N ASP A 242 1.19 -10.35 14.00
CA ASP A 242 0.72 -8.98 14.24
C ASP A 242 -0.67 -8.99 14.87
N SER A 243 -1.39 -10.08 14.66
CA SER A 243 -2.78 -10.23 15.09
C SER A 243 -3.12 -11.65 15.54
N ARG A 244 -4.16 -11.77 16.38
CA ARG A 244 -4.72 -13.08 16.78
C ARG A 244 -5.24 -13.87 15.58
N PRO A 245 -5.94 -13.26 14.59
CA PRO A 245 -6.36 -13.96 13.38
C PRO A 245 -5.20 -14.53 12.55
N GLU A 246 -4.05 -13.85 12.41
CA GLU A 246 -2.88 -14.43 11.74
C GLU A 246 -2.36 -15.65 12.48
N ARG A 247 -2.21 -15.54 13.80
CA ARG A 247 -1.78 -16.66 14.64
C ARG A 247 -2.73 -17.86 14.48
N GLU A 248 -4.03 -17.63 14.48
CA GLU A 248 -5.04 -18.67 14.28
C GLU A 248 -4.98 -19.26 12.86
N CYS A 249 -4.82 -18.42 11.84
CA CYS A 249 -4.64 -18.85 10.45
C CYS A 249 -3.45 -19.82 10.32
N PHE A 250 -2.31 -19.44 10.92
CA PHE A 250 -1.13 -20.30 10.96
C PHE A 250 -1.42 -21.65 11.61
N LEU A 251 -2.10 -21.66 12.76
CA LEU A 251 -2.46 -22.89 13.48
C LEU A 251 -3.36 -23.80 12.63
N GLN A 252 -4.36 -23.25 11.93
CA GLN A 252 -5.23 -24.04 11.05
C GLN A 252 -4.46 -24.61 9.85
N TYR A 253 -3.53 -23.85 9.25
CA TYR A 253 -2.74 -24.32 8.12
C TYR A 253 -1.71 -25.39 8.52
N ILE A 254 -0.94 -25.20 9.59
CA ILE A 254 0.15 -26.13 9.96
C ILE A 254 -0.39 -27.50 10.41
N THR A 255 -1.55 -27.52 11.07
CA THR A 255 -2.18 -28.74 11.58
C THR A 255 -3.02 -29.48 10.52
N SER A 256 -3.35 -28.83 9.40
CA SER A 256 -4.15 -29.42 8.34
C SER A 256 -3.40 -30.51 7.56
N GLY A 257 -4.10 -31.60 7.26
CA GLY A 257 -3.60 -32.66 6.37
C GLY A 257 -3.56 -32.27 4.89
N LYS A 258 -4.24 -31.18 4.49
CA LYS A 258 -4.29 -30.66 3.12
C LYS A 258 -3.10 -29.74 2.77
N VAL A 259 -2.26 -29.45 3.76
CA VAL A 259 -1.15 -28.50 3.62
C VAL A 259 0.16 -29.26 3.72
N LYS A 260 0.98 -29.14 2.67
CA LYS A 260 2.31 -29.74 2.58
C LYS A 260 3.34 -28.85 3.27
N GLU A 261 3.31 -27.55 3.00
CA GLU A 261 4.15 -26.55 3.65
C GLU A 261 3.39 -25.24 3.91
N VAL A 262 3.77 -24.52 4.97
CA VAL A 262 3.25 -23.18 5.24
C VAL A 262 4.32 -22.31 5.89
N TYR A 263 4.44 -21.07 5.47
CA TYR A 263 5.47 -20.13 5.92
C TYR A 263 4.83 -18.78 6.23
N PHE A 264 5.12 -18.24 7.41
CA PHE A 264 4.72 -16.89 7.79
C PHE A 264 5.75 -15.88 7.30
N THR A 265 5.36 -15.05 6.34
CA THR A 265 6.23 -14.08 5.66
C THR A 265 5.95 -12.65 6.08
N GLY A 266 4.77 -12.37 6.66
CA GLY A 266 4.30 -11.01 6.97
C GLY A 266 5.23 -10.21 7.88
N MET A 267 5.91 -10.86 8.83
CA MET A 267 6.85 -10.17 9.73
C MET A 267 8.16 -9.75 9.04
N PHE A 268 8.52 -10.32 7.89
CA PHE A 268 9.81 -10.10 7.25
C PHE A 268 9.72 -9.03 6.16
N THR A 269 9.86 -7.76 6.56
CA THR A 269 9.82 -6.61 5.65
C THR A 269 11.22 -6.16 5.23
N SER A 270 11.32 -5.15 4.36
CA SER A 270 12.60 -4.48 4.03
C SER A 270 13.66 -5.35 3.31
N ASN A 271 13.27 -6.13 2.30
CA ASN A 271 14.16 -7.01 1.52
C ASN A 271 14.85 -8.13 2.33
N GLN A 272 14.25 -8.55 3.45
CA GLN A 272 14.69 -9.73 4.19
C GLN A 272 14.41 -11.04 3.43
N GLY A 273 13.40 -11.03 2.56
CA GLY A 273 13.11 -12.07 1.58
C GLY A 273 12.93 -11.49 0.17
N ASP A 274 12.82 -12.37 -0.81
CA ASP A 274 12.59 -12.02 -2.22
C ASP A 274 11.08 -11.96 -2.57
N LEU A 275 10.20 -12.47 -1.71
CA LEU A 275 8.75 -12.44 -1.91
C LEU A 275 8.20 -11.06 -1.54
N ALA A 276 8.22 -10.15 -2.51
CA ALA A 276 7.60 -8.83 -2.42
C ALA A 276 6.77 -8.55 -3.67
N ILE A 277 5.55 -8.06 -3.48
CA ILE A 277 4.62 -7.77 -4.56
C ILE A 277 4.54 -6.26 -4.73
N GLN A 278 4.78 -5.80 -5.96
CA GLN A 278 4.66 -4.39 -6.31
C GLN A 278 3.20 -4.04 -6.58
N TYR A 279 2.74 -2.92 -6.04
CA TYR A 279 1.40 -2.40 -6.29
C TYR A 279 1.43 -0.88 -6.41
N TYR A 280 0.48 -0.32 -7.18
CA TYR A 280 0.25 1.13 -7.20
C TYR A 280 -0.60 1.51 -5.99
N ASP A 281 -0.07 2.36 -5.12
CA ASP A 281 -0.80 2.88 -3.97
C ASP A 281 -1.64 4.10 -4.38
N PRO A 282 -2.98 3.98 -4.44
CA PRO A 282 -3.85 5.04 -4.95
C PRO A 282 -3.87 6.28 -4.06
N GLU A 283 -3.56 6.15 -2.77
CA GLU A 283 -3.55 7.29 -1.85
C GLU A 283 -2.28 8.13 -2.00
N SER A 284 -1.12 7.48 -2.07
CA SER A 284 0.15 8.19 -2.19
C SER A 284 0.62 8.42 -3.63
N GLY A 285 -0.04 7.80 -4.61
CA GLY A 285 0.29 7.88 -6.03
C GLY A 285 1.64 7.25 -6.38
N ARG A 286 2.12 6.29 -5.59
CA ARG A 286 3.46 5.70 -5.71
C ARG A 286 3.42 4.19 -5.88
N ILE A 287 4.42 3.66 -6.57
CA ILE A 287 4.67 2.20 -6.57
C ILE A 287 5.26 1.82 -5.21
N ARG A 288 4.60 0.88 -4.54
CA ARG A 288 5.01 0.33 -3.26
C ARG A 288 5.21 -1.17 -3.36
N GLN A 289 5.89 -1.72 -2.36
CA GLN A 289 5.96 -3.15 -2.14
C GLN A 289 5.09 -3.51 -0.95
N TYR A 290 4.36 -4.61 -1.04
CA TYR A 290 3.79 -5.26 0.13
C TYR A 290 4.27 -6.71 0.20
N TYR A 291 4.27 -7.24 1.42
CA TYR A 291 4.74 -8.58 1.76
C TYR A 291 3.52 -9.36 2.26
N PRO A 292 3.13 -10.48 1.62
CA PRO A 292 1.98 -11.27 2.06
C PRO A 292 2.18 -11.86 3.46
N ASP A 293 1.08 -12.12 4.17
CA ASP A 293 1.14 -12.71 5.51
C ASP A 293 1.67 -14.14 5.48
N PHE A 294 1.14 -14.99 4.60
CA PHE A 294 1.57 -16.38 4.47
C PHE A 294 1.74 -16.82 3.02
N LEU A 295 2.59 -17.85 2.90
CA LEU A 295 2.71 -18.67 1.71
C LEU A 295 2.51 -20.13 2.10
N ALA A 296 1.62 -20.84 1.41
CA ALA A 296 1.40 -22.27 1.61
C ALA A 296 1.60 -23.05 0.31
N ARG A 297 2.10 -24.28 0.44
CA ARG A 297 2.05 -25.32 -0.59
C ARG A 297 1.07 -26.38 -0.15
N MET A 298 0.08 -26.66 -0.98
CA MET A 298 -0.98 -27.63 -0.71
C MET A 298 -0.50 -29.05 -1.01
N ASP A 299 -1.30 -30.05 -0.64
CA ASP A 299 -1.03 -31.47 -0.89
C ASP A 299 -0.98 -31.83 -2.39
N ASP A 300 -1.74 -31.11 -3.21
CA ASP A 300 -1.72 -31.20 -4.68
C ASP A 300 -0.58 -30.40 -5.36
N ASP A 301 0.39 -29.90 -4.58
CA ASP A 301 1.52 -29.05 -5.01
C ASP A 301 1.12 -27.67 -5.58
N SER A 302 -0.16 -27.26 -5.46
CA SER A 302 -0.55 -25.88 -5.71
C SER A 302 -0.02 -24.94 -4.62
N TYR A 303 0.20 -23.68 -4.96
CA TYR A 303 0.64 -22.66 -4.02
C TYR A 303 -0.51 -21.71 -3.68
N GLN A 304 -0.52 -21.23 -2.44
CA GLN A 304 -1.45 -20.20 -1.97
C GLN A 304 -0.67 -19.04 -1.36
N ILE A 305 -0.95 -17.82 -1.83
CA ILE A 305 -0.58 -16.58 -1.15
C ILE A 305 -1.78 -16.15 -0.31
N ILE A 306 -1.57 -15.98 0.99
CA ILE A 306 -2.66 -15.77 1.95
C ILE A 306 -2.45 -14.44 2.66
N GLU A 307 -3.52 -13.66 2.70
CA GLU A 307 -3.61 -12.39 3.41
C GLU A 307 -4.73 -12.45 4.46
N VAL A 308 -4.46 -11.92 5.65
CA VAL A 308 -5.41 -11.78 6.75
C VAL A 308 -5.71 -10.30 6.94
N LYS A 309 -7.00 -9.95 6.97
CA LYS A 309 -7.44 -8.55 7.13
C LYS A 309 -8.57 -8.43 8.13
N GLY A 310 -8.59 -7.31 8.86
CA GLY A 310 -9.74 -6.94 9.69
C GLY A 310 -10.98 -6.75 8.82
N ASP A 311 -12.14 -7.18 9.32
CA ASP A 311 -13.42 -7.14 8.60
C ASP A 311 -13.79 -5.72 8.11
N ASP A 312 -13.37 -4.68 8.85
CA ASP A 312 -13.57 -3.27 8.56
C ASP A 312 -12.65 -2.70 7.47
N LYS A 313 -11.62 -3.47 7.07
CA LYS A 313 -10.57 -3.05 6.14
C LYS A 313 -10.68 -3.67 4.75
N ILE A 314 -11.66 -4.53 4.52
CA ILE A 314 -11.79 -5.25 3.24
C ILE A 314 -12.19 -4.31 2.09
N ASP A 315 -12.95 -3.24 2.40
CA ASP A 315 -13.40 -2.27 1.40
C ASP A 315 -12.44 -1.11 1.15
N ASP A 316 -11.33 -1.06 1.89
CA ASP A 316 -10.29 -0.04 1.78
C ASP A 316 -9.62 -0.08 0.40
N THR A 317 -9.46 1.10 -0.22
CA THR A 317 -8.93 1.24 -1.59
C THR A 317 -7.50 0.73 -1.72
N VAL A 318 -6.67 0.91 -0.70
CA VAL A 318 -5.29 0.41 -0.69
C VAL A 318 -5.27 -1.11 -0.55
N VAL A 319 -6.17 -1.67 0.27
CA VAL A 319 -6.32 -3.14 0.41
C VAL A 319 -6.76 -3.77 -0.91
N LYS A 320 -7.70 -3.15 -1.63
CA LYS A 320 -8.12 -3.61 -2.97
C LYS A 320 -6.97 -3.56 -3.98
N ALA A 321 -6.19 -2.47 -4.00
CA ALA A 321 -5.04 -2.34 -4.89
C ALA A 321 -3.96 -3.41 -4.61
N LYS A 322 -3.70 -3.74 -3.34
CA LYS A 322 -2.80 -4.85 -2.97
C LYS A 322 -3.34 -6.20 -3.44
N ALA A 323 -4.64 -6.45 -3.22
CA ALA A 323 -5.29 -7.69 -3.62
C ALA A 323 -5.25 -7.90 -5.14
N GLU A 324 -5.50 -6.85 -5.92
CA GLU A 324 -5.46 -6.89 -7.38
C GLU A 324 -4.04 -7.21 -7.89
N ALA A 325 -3.02 -6.53 -7.36
CA ALA A 325 -1.62 -6.82 -7.68
C ALA A 325 -1.21 -8.25 -7.27
N ALA A 326 -1.68 -8.71 -6.11
CA ALA A 326 -1.51 -10.10 -5.67
C ALA A 326 -2.07 -11.09 -6.69
N HIS A 327 -3.30 -10.81 -7.12
CA HIS A 327 -4.08 -11.69 -7.96
C HIS A 327 -3.45 -11.81 -9.35
N GLU A 328 -2.94 -10.71 -9.91
CA GLU A 328 -2.24 -10.73 -11.20
C GLU A 328 -1.01 -11.66 -11.16
N ILE A 329 -0.18 -11.52 -10.12
CA ILE A 329 0.99 -12.39 -9.90
C ILE A 329 0.57 -13.84 -9.69
N ALA A 330 -0.48 -14.05 -8.91
CA ALA A 330 -1.01 -15.35 -8.59
C ALA A 330 -1.45 -16.09 -9.86
N VAL A 331 -2.26 -15.44 -10.71
CA VAL A 331 -2.77 -16.00 -11.97
C VAL A 331 -1.64 -16.36 -12.93
N ALA A 332 -0.66 -15.48 -13.14
CA ALA A 332 0.42 -15.81 -14.08
C ALA A 332 1.33 -16.92 -13.54
N SER A 333 1.46 -17.04 -12.22
CA SER A 333 2.31 -18.03 -11.55
C SER A 333 1.62 -19.37 -11.28
N GLY A 334 0.32 -19.51 -11.60
CA GLY A 334 -0.47 -20.70 -11.23
C GLY A 334 -0.63 -20.85 -9.71
N VAL A 335 -0.60 -19.73 -8.99
CA VAL A 335 -0.76 -19.63 -7.54
C VAL A 335 -2.15 -19.08 -7.24
N GLU A 336 -2.76 -19.51 -6.15
CA GLU A 336 -4.06 -19.02 -5.71
C GLU A 336 -3.85 -17.89 -4.68
N TYR A 337 -4.49 -16.73 -4.89
CA TYR A 337 -4.51 -15.67 -3.88
C TYR A 337 -5.76 -15.81 -3.00
N LYS A 338 -5.57 -15.79 -1.67
CA LYS A 338 -6.66 -15.84 -0.69
C LYS A 338 -6.57 -14.69 0.27
N MET A 339 -7.67 -13.96 0.43
CA MET A 339 -7.83 -13.00 1.50
C MET A 339 -8.90 -13.49 2.46
N TYR A 340 -8.54 -13.63 3.74
CA TYR A 340 -9.46 -14.05 4.79
C TYR A 340 -9.80 -12.88 5.72
N ALA A 341 -11.08 -12.71 5.99
CA ALA A 341 -11.56 -11.83 7.05
C ALA A 341 -11.18 -12.41 8.42
N GLY A 342 -10.65 -11.58 9.31
CA GLY A 342 -10.20 -12.02 10.63
C GLY A 342 -11.30 -12.71 11.42
N SER A 343 -12.54 -12.21 11.36
CA SER A 343 -13.66 -12.87 12.04
C SER A 343 -14.01 -14.26 11.47
N LEU A 344 -13.79 -14.50 10.18
CA LEU A 344 -14.03 -15.80 9.55
C LEU A 344 -13.04 -16.85 10.08
N ILE A 345 -11.75 -16.51 10.11
CA ILE A 345 -10.68 -17.37 10.63
C ILE A 345 -10.97 -17.76 12.09
N MET A 346 -11.38 -16.78 12.89
CA MET A 346 -11.64 -17.00 14.32
C MET A 346 -12.91 -17.80 14.61
N LYS A 347 -13.86 -17.89 13.66
CA LYS A 347 -15.16 -18.55 13.86
C LYS A 347 -15.28 -19.90 13.14
N THR A 348 -14.40 -20.20 12.19
CA THR A 348 -14.54 -21.35 11.29
C THR A 348 -13.22 -22.06 11.05
N HIS A 349 -13.28 -23.31 10.58
CA HIS A 349 -12.12 -24.04 10.07
C HIS A 349 -11.99 -23.81 8.56
N ILE A 350 -11.16 -22.84 8.18
CA ILE A 350 -11.08 -22.29 6.80
C ILE A 350 -10.57 -23.31 5.77
N LEU A 351 -10.01 -24.44 6.21
CA LEU A 351 -9.53 -25.52 5.35
C LEU A 351 -10.43 -26.76 5.35
N GLU A 352 -11.41 -26.85 6.25
CA GLU A 352 -12.32 -28.02 6.33
C GLU A 352 -13.62 -27.82 5.56
N SER A 353 -14.01 -26.58 5.32
CA SER A 353 -15.20 -26.24 4.55
C SER A 353 -14.96 -26.50 3.05
N SER A 354 -15.54 -27.57 2.52
CA SER A 354 -15.64 -27.81 1.08
C SER A 354 -16.59 -26.79 0.45
N SER A 355 -16.08 -25.99 -0.48
CA SER A 355 -16.79 -25.66 -1.73
C SER A 355 -18.24 -25.17 -1.61
N ALA A 356 -18.52 -24.12 -0.83
CA ALA A 356 -19.66 -23.23 -1.04
C ALA A 356 -19.59 -22.11 -0.01
N VAL A 357 -19.99 -20.90 -0.40
CA VAL A 357 -20.15 -19.69 0.41
C VAL A 357 -18.91 -18.77 0.37
N LEU A 358 -19.10 -17.63 -0.31
CA LEU A 358 -18.25 -16.42 -0.43
C LEU A 358 -17.45 -16.23 -1.74
N GLN A 359 -18.09 -16.46 -2.89
CA GLN A 359 -18.00 -15.48 -3.99
C GLN A 359 -19.26 -14.60 -3.93
N GLY A 360 -19.27 -13.66 -3.00
CA GLY A 360 -20.25 -12.59 -2.97
C GLY A 360 -19.78 -11.46 -3.88
N SER A 361 -20.28 -11.47 -5.12
CA SER A 361 -20.46 -10.29 -5.99
C SER A 361 -19.32 -9.27 -6.07
N LEU A 362 -18.36 -9.51 -6.96
CA LEU A 362 -17.71 -8.47 -7.76
C LEU A 362 -18.15 -8.64 -9.21
N SER A 363 -19.43 -8.41 -9.44
CA SER A 363 -20.02 -8.25 -10.76
C SER A 363 -21.18 -7.27 -10.62
N ASN A 364 -20.83 -5.99 -10.70
CA ASN A 364 -21.51 -4.97 -11.50
C ASN A 364 -20.61 -3.75 -11.63
#